data_AF-A0A928VJP8-F1
#
_entry.id   AF-A0A928VJP8-F1
#
_cell.length_a   1.000
_cell.length_b   1.000
_cell.length_c   1.000
_cell.angle_alpha   90.00
_cell.angle_beta   90.00
_cell.angle_gamma   90.00
#
_symmetry.space_group_name_H-M   'P 1'
#
loop_
_entity.id
_entity.type
_entity.pdbx_description
1 polymer ?
#
loop_
_entity_poly.entity_id
_entity_poly.type
_entity_poly.pdbx_seq_one_letter_code
_entity_poly.pdbx_strand_id
1 'polypeptide(L)'
;MKPLSDRLSSFTKRLSLHPVLVVPFVLQISLAVGLTGWLSVRNGQQAVNDVASQLRSEITARIEQYLETYVTTPHQINRVNADAIRLNQLNLQDFAQLERHFLHQIQIFESVRAIYVGTEDDGSHIGAERGDDGTLQVKVSGEATGHEVRFYAVDQNLNRTTLLKAKPNFNARIRPWYRTAVQKGKANWGEIYKLFAAPTYVLNASLPIFDDRKNLIGVAAVDFSLERISKFLKSLNIGRSGET
;
A
#
# COMPACT_ATOMS: atom_id res chain seq x y z
N MET A 1 11.15 -80.80 26.26
CA MET A 1 11.02 -79.69 25.29
C MET A 1 10.48 -80.27 23.99
N LYS A 2 9.24 -79.97 23.60
CA LYS A 2 8.64 -80.42 22.33
C LYS A 2 9.01 -79.42 21.22
N PRO A 3 9.35 -79.87 19.99
CA PRO A 3 9.85 -78.97 18.96
C PRO A 3 8.70 -78.10 18.43
N LEU A 4 8.99 -76.82 18.16
CA LEU A 4 8.02 -75.85 17.64
C LEU A 4 7.43 -76.24 16.26
N SER A 5 8.02 -77.21 15.56
CA SER A 5 7.59 -77.67 14.23
C SER A 5 6.25 -78.42 14.24
N ASP A 6 5.89 -79.10 15.32
CA ASP A 6 4.65 -79.90 15.38
C ASP A 6 3.39 -79.08 15.65
N ARG A 7 3.53 -77.88 16.23
CA ARG A 7 2.39 -76.96 16.44
C ARG A 7 1.95 -76.24 15.16
N LEU A 8 2.84 -76.12 14.19
CA LEU A 8 2.53 -75.54 12.88
C LEU A 8 1.84 -76.56 11.95
N SER A 9 2.16 -77.85 12.07
CA SER A 9 1.64 -78.91 11.18
C SER A 9 0.24 -79.42 11.54
N SER A 10 -0.20 -79.26 12.79
CA SER A 10 -1.56 -79.63 13.21
C SER A 10 -2.62 -78.59 12.82
N PHE A 11 -2.21 -77.35 12.56
CA PHE A 11 -3.12 -76.27 12.16
C PHE A 11 -3.51 -76.37 10.67
N THR A 12 -2.63 -76.92 9.83
CA THR A 12 -2.84 -77.03 8.37
C THR A 12 -3.71 -78.22 7.94
N LYS A 13 -3.92 -79.24 8.79
CA LYS A 13 -4.66 -80.47 8.43
C LYS A 13 -6.19 -80.39 8.52
N ARG A 14 -6.77 -79.23 8.86
CA ARG A 14 -8.24 -79.02 8.98
C ARG A 14 -8.81 -77.87 8.14
N LEU A 15 -8.00 -77.25 7.27
CA LEU A 15 -8.42 -76.13 6.43
C LEU A 15 -8.66 -76.58 4.99
N SER A 16 -9.82 -76.21 4.41
CA SER A 16 -10.10 -76.36 2.98
C SER A 16 -9.00 -75.68 2.14
N LEU A 17 -8.67 -76.23 0.96
CA LEU A 17 -7.60 -75.69 0.09
C LEU A 17 -7.85 -74.23 -0.37
N HIS A 18 -9.11 -73.82 -0.44
CA HIS A 18 -9.52 -72.50 -0.92
C HIS A 18 -8.99 -71.33 -0.06
N PRO A 19 -9.19 -71.28 1.28
CA PRO A 19 -8.62 -70.22 2.13
C PRO A 19 -7.08 -70.21 2.18
N VAL A 20 -6.41 -71.34 1.95
CA VAL A 20 -4.93 -71.40 1.92
C VAL A 20 -4.36 -70.63 0.73
N LEU A 21 -5.06 -70.63 -0.41
CA LEU A 21 -4.65 -69.91 -1.61
C LEU A 21 -5.18 -68.47 -1.66
N VAL A 22 -6.45 -68.23 -1.35
CA VAL A 22 -7.08 -66.91 -1.57
C VAL A 22 -6.66 -65.84 -0.56
N VAL A 23 -6.52 -66.21 0.73
CA VAL A 23 -6.18 -65.27 1.81
C VAL A 23 -4.86 -64.53 1.57
N PRO A 24 -3.73 -65.19 1.21
CA PRO A 24 -2.47 -64.47 0.98
C PRO A 24 -2.54 -63.49 -0.20
N PHE A 25 -3.27 -63.81 -1.28
CA PHE A 25 -3.45 -62.88 -2.41
C PHE A 25 -4.30 -61.68 -2.02
N VAL A 26 -5.41 -61.88 -1.32
CA VAL A 26 -6.27 -60.77 -0.85
C VAL A 26 -5.52 -59.88 0.15
N LEU A 27 -4.73 -60.48 1.04
CA LEU A 27 -3.88 -59.74 1.98
C LEU A 27 -2.87 -58.86 1.23
N GLN A 28 -2.17 -59.41 0.23
CA GLN A 28 -1.21 -58.67 -0.60
C GLN A 28 -1.87 -57.50 -1.34
N ILE A 29 -3.02 -57.72 -1.98
CA ILE A 29 -3.77 -56.67 -2.67
C ILE A 29 -4.21 -55.58 -1.69
N SER A 30 -4.75 -55.97 -0.54
CA SER A 30 -5.22 -55.02 0.48
C SER A 30 -4.06 -54.18 1.04
N LEU A 31 -2.90 -54.80 1.25
CA LEU A 31 -1.69 -54.13 1.69
C LEU A 31 -1.18 -53.14 0.63
N ALA A 32 -1.16 -53.56 -0.64
CA ALA A 32 -0.75 -52.70 -1.75
C ALA A 32 -1.70 -51.50 -1.94
N VAL A 33 -3.02 -51.73 -1.94
CA VAL A 33 -4.03 -50.67 -2.04
C VAL A 33 -3.97 -49.74 -0.83
N GLY A 34 -3.83 -50.27 0.39
CA GLY A 34 -3.69 -49.46 1.59
C GLY A 34 -2.42 -48.59 1.57
N LEU A 35 -1.29 -49.16 1.14
CA LEU A 35 -0.02 -48.43 1.05
C LEU A 35 -0.06 -47.35 -0.03
N THR A 36 -0.58 -47.66 -1.22
CA THR A 36 -0.73 -46.70 -2.32
C THR A 36 -1.74 -45.61 -1.97
N GLY A 37 -2.85 -45.94 -1.30
CA GLY A 37 -3.82 -44.96 -0.78
C GLY A 37 -3.19 -44.03 0.26
N TRP A 38 -2.45 -44.57 1.22
CA TRP A 38 -1.72 -43.79 2.22
C TRP A 38 -0.67 -42.87 1.58
N LEU A 39 0.14 -43.39 0.64
CA LEU A 39 1.11 -42.60 -0.11
C LEU A 39 0.45 -41.51 -0.94
N SER A 40 -0.67 -41.82 -1.60
CA SER A 40 -1.43 -40.87 -2.42
C SER A 40 -1.98 -39.71 -1.57
N VAL A 41 -2.59 -40.01 -0.43
CA VAL A 41 -3.09 -38.97 0.50
C VAL A 41 -1.94 -38.13 1.05
N ARG A 42 -0.83 -38.76 1.45
CA ARG A 42 0.35 -38.06 1.98
C ARG A 42 0.97 -37.13 0.93
N ASN A 43 1.16 -37.62 -0.30
CA ASN A 43 1.72 -36.84 -1.40
C ASN A 43 0.76 -35.72 -1.83
N GLY A 44 -0.55 -36.01 -1.87
CA GLY A 44 -1.58 -35.02 -2.17
C GLY A 44 -1.59 -33.89 -1.14
N GLN A 45 -1.52 -34.23 0.16
CA GLN A 45 -1.44 -33.23 1.22
C GLN A 45 -0.17 -32.37 1.12
N GLN A 46 0.98 -32.98 0.79
CA GLN A 46 2.23 -32.26 0.62
C GLN A 46 2.16 -31.31 -0.58
N ALA A 47 1.70 -31.77 -1.74
CA ALA A 47 1.55 -30.94 -2.94
C ALA A 47 0.60 -29.75 -2.71
N VAL A 48 -0.53 -29.98 -2.02
CA VAL A 48 -1.47 -28.91 -1.66
C VAL A 48 -0.82 -27.91 -0.71
N ASN A 49 -0.09 -28.37 0.31
CA ASN A 49 0.61 -27.50 1.25
C ASN A 49 1.70 -26.68 0.57
N ASP A 50 2.46 -27.27 -0.36
CA ASP A 50 3.52 -26.59 -1.09
C ASP A 50 2.94 -25.46 -1.96
N VAL A 51 1.88 -25.74 -2.72
CA VAL A 51 1.18 -24.74 -3.54
C VAL A 51 0.57 -23.63 -2.66
N ALA A 52 -0.05 -24.00 -1.53
CA ALA A 52 -0.60 -23.02 -0.60
C ALA A 52 0.50 -22.12 0.00
N SER A 53 1.67 -22.69 0.32
CA SER A 53 2.83 -21.95 0.82
C SER A 53 3.41 -21.00 -0.22
N GLN A 54 3.55 -21.46 -1.45
CA GLN A 54 4.00 -20.62 -2.57
C GLN A 54 3.04 -19.47 -2.83
N LEU A 55 1.73 -19.74 -2.89
CA LEU A 55 0.71 -18.71 -3.08
C LEU A 55 0.75 -17.67 -1.95
N ARG A 56 0.90 -18.10 -0.70
CA ARG A 56 1.03 -17.19 0.45
C ARG A 56 2.26 -16.30 0.31
N SER A 57 3.41 -16.89 -0.03
CA SER A 57 4.66 -16.14 -0.25
C SER A 57 4.50 -15.10 -1.37
N GLU A 58 3.85 -15.47 -2.48
CA GLU A 58 3.61 -14.57 -3.61
C GLU A 58 2.68 -13.41 -3.23
N ILE A 59 1.61 -13.69 -2.46
CA ILE A 59 0.72 -12.64 -1.93
C ILE A 59 1.49 -11.69 -1.03
N THR A 60 2.31 -12.20 -0.10
CA THR A 60 3.13 -11.36 0.78
C THR A 60 4.11 -10.50 -0.02
N ALA A 61 4.85 -11.09 -0.95
CA ALA A 61 5.79 -10.36 -1.81
C ALA A 61 5.07 -9.26 -2.62
N ARG A 62 3.86 -9.54 -3.13
CA ARG A 62 3.05 -8.55 -3.84
C ARG A 62 2.55 -7.42 -2.93
N ILE A 63 2.20 -7.72 -1.68
CA ILE A 63 1.86 -6.70 -0.68
C ILE A 63 3.08 -5.82 -0.39
N GLU A 64 4.24 -6.42 -0.15
CA GLU A 64 5.48 -5.71 0.13
C GLU A 64 5.88 -4.79 -1.02
N GLN A 65 5.91 -5.31 -2.25
CA GLN A 65 6.24 -4.53 -3.44
C GLN A 65 5.26 -3.37 -3.66
N TYR A 66 3.97 -3.61 -3.45
CA TYR A 66 2.96 -2.56 -3.56
C TYR A 66 3.18 -1.50 -2.48
N LEU A 67 3.38 -1.89 -1.22
CA LEU A 67 3.64 -0.95 -0.14
C LEU A 67 4.94 -0.17 -0.33
N GLU A 68 6.01 -0.79 -0.82
CA GLU A 68 7.27 -0.12 -1.11
C GLU A 68 7.08 1.02 -2.11
N THR A 69 6.45 0.73 -3.25
CA THR A 69 6.18 1.77 -4.27
C THR A 69 5.30 2.88 -3.69
N TYR A 70 4.28 2.52 -2.92
CA TYR A 70 3.29 3.46 -2.39
C TYR A 70 3.81 4.33 -1.23
N VAL A 71 4.76 3.81 -0.45
CA VAL A 71 5.40 4.53 0.65
C VAL A 71 6.58 5.37 0.14
N THR A 72 7.32 4.90 -0.85
CA THR A 72 8.51 5.63 -1.35
C THR A 72 8.15 6.79 -2.27
N THR A 73 7.15 6.62 -3.14
CA THR A 73 6.78 7.62 -4.16
C THR A 73 6.49 9.02 -3.59
N PRO A 74 5.68 9.19 -2.51
CA PRO A 74 5.44 10.51 -1.92
C PRO A 74 6.71 11.23 -1.46
N HIS A 75 7.68 10.49 -0.90
CA HIS A 75 8.97 11.05 -0.48
C HIS A 75 9.82 11.45 -1.68
N GLN A 76 9.80 10.67 -2.75
CA GLN A 76 10.52 11.00 -3.99
C GLN A 76 9.95 12.27 -4.64
N ILE A 77 8.62 12.39 -4.73
CA ILE A 77 7.95 13.59 -5.24
C ILE A 77 8.36 14.83 -4.42
N ASN A 78 8.28 14.74 -3.09
CA ASN A 78 8.69 15.82 -2.21
C ASN A 78 10.15 16.21 -2.43
N ARG A 79 11.05 15.24 -2.57
CA ARG A 79 12.46 15.48 -2.82
C ARG A 79 12.69 16.19 -4.15
N VAL A 80 12.05 15.73 -5.23
CA VAL A 80 12.15 16.38 -6.55
C VAL A 80 11.68 17.83 -6.48
N ASN A 81 10.57 18.10 -5.80
CA ASN A 81 10.05 19.45 -5.66
C ASN A 81 10.95 20.34 -4.79
N ALA A 82 11.44 19.82 -3.66
CA ALA A 82 12.37 20.53 -2.79
C ALA A 82 13.70 20.84 -3.50
N ASP A 83 14.23 19.89 -4.28
CA ASP A 83 15.44 20.08 -5.07
C ASP A 83 15.21 21.13 -6.17
N ALA A 84 14.09 21.09 -6.89
CA ALA A 84 13.74 22.10 -7.89
C ALA A 84 13.61 23.51 -7.30
N ILE A 85 13.05 23.62 -6.08
CA ILE A 85 12.97 24.90 -5.35
C ILE A 85 14.37 25.38 -4.96
N ARG A 86 15.20 24.51 -4.35
CA ARG A 86 16.57 24.85 -3.95
C ARG A 86 17.45 25.26 -5.13
N LEU A 87 17.26 24.60 -6.27
CA LEU A 87 17.98 24.90 -7.52
C LEU A 87 17.42 26.12 -8.26
N ASN A 88 16.47 26.86 -7.67
CA ASN A 88 15.79 28.02 -8.28
C ASN A 88 15.07 27.71 -9.61
N GLN A 89 14.71 26.44 -9.84
CA GLN A 89 13.90 26.03 -10.98
C GLN A 89 12.40 26.26 -10.72
N LEU A 90 12.01 26.18 -9.45
CA LEU A 90 10.68 26.54 -8.98
C LEU A 90 10.77 27.65 -7.93
N ASN A 91 10.04 28.75 -8.16
CA ASN A 91 9.99 29.87 -7.23
C ASN A 91 8.78 29.73 -6.30
N LEU A 92 9.03 29.69 -4.98
CA LEU A 92 7.96 29.64 -3.97
C LEU A 92 7.01 30.84 -3.99
N GLN A 93 7.43 31.96 -4.59
CA GLN A 93 6.63 33.17 -4.74
C GLN A 93 5.86 33.24 -6.07
N ASP A 94 6.17 32.36 -7.04
CA ASP A 94 5.45 32.29 -8.32
C ASP A 94 4.40 31.17 -8.27
N PHE A 95 3.22 31.51 -7.78
CA PHE A 95 2.13 30.54 -7.62
C PHE A 95 1.62 30.02 -8.96
N ALA A 96 1.71 30.80 -10.04
CA ALA A 96 1.29 30.35 -11.36
C ALA A 96 2.25 29.30 -11.94
N GLN A 97 3.54 29.42 -11.63
CA GLN A 97 4.53 28.37 -11.95
C GLN A 97 4.28 27.10 -11.11
N LEU A 98 4.11 27.25 -9.80
CA LEU A 98 3.86 26.12 -8.90
C LEU A 98 2.56 25.39 -9.21
N GLU A 99 1.48 26.12 -9.50
CA GLU A 99 0.18 25.57 -9.88
C GLU A 99 0.32 24.65 -11.11
N ARG A 100 0.92 25.15 -12.19
CA ARG A 100 1.15 24.37 -13.41
C ARG A 100 2.04 23.16 -13.13
N HIS A 101 3.13 23.34 -12.40
CA HIS A 101 4.04 22.26 -12.04
C HIS A 101 3.32 21.13 -11.29
N PHE A 102 2.57 21.46 -10.24
CA PHE A 102 1.87 20.45 -9.44
C PHE A 102 0.71 19.79 -10.19
N LEU A 103 0.00 20.53 -11.06
CA LEU A 103 -1.06 19.96 -11.90
C LEU A 103 -0.53 18.92 -12.89
N HIS A 104 0.59 19.20 -13.56
CA HIS A 104 1.23 18.20 -14.41
C HIS A 104 1.77 17.02 -13.59
N GLN A 105 2.37 17.28 -12.43
CA GLN A 105 2.95 16.23 -11.60
C GLN A 105 1.89 15.27 -11.04
N ILE A 106 0.74 15.76 -10.59
CA ILE A 106 -0.33 14.90 -10.03
C ILE A 106 -1.02 14.03 -11.08
N GLN A 107 -0.97 14.42 -12.36
CA GLN A 107 -1.42 13.55 -13.46
C GLN A 107 -0.50 12.34 -13.63
N ILE A 108 0.81 12.53 -13.50
CA ILE A 108 1.81 11.44 -13.61
C ILE A 108 1.65 10.46 -12.45
N PHE A 109 1.46 10.98 -11.23
CA PHE A 109 1.36 10.16 -10.02
C PHE A 109 -0.10 9.93 -9.61
N GLU A 110 -0.81 9.06 -10.33
CA GLU A 110 -2.22 8.76 -10.04
C GLU A 110 -2.46 8.14 -8.64
N SER A 111 -1.40 7.61 -8.02
CA SER A 111 -1.44 6.98 -6.69
C SER A 111 -1.59 7.98 -5.55
N VAL A 112 -1.25 9.25 -5.75
CA VAL A 112 -1.30 10.28 -4.71
C VAL A 112 -2.59 11.10 -4.77
N ARG A 113 -3.02 11.61 -3.62
CA ARG A 113 -4.23 12.44 -3.52
C ARG A 113 -3.93 13.92 -3.74
N ALA A 114 -2.81 14.42 -3.21
CA ALA A 114 -2.43 15.81 -3.34
C ALA A 114 -0.91 15.96 -3.38
N ILE A 115 -0.45 16.99 -4.08
CA ILE A 115 0.93 17.46 -4.10
C ILE A 115 0.91 18.96 -3.87
N TYR A 116 1.59 19.43 -2.84
CA TYR A 116 1.49 20.83 -2.43
C TYR A 116 2.71 21.30 -1.65
N VAL A 117 2.80 22.62 -1.49
CA VAL A 117 3.80 23.28 -0.67
C VAL A 117 3.12 24.33 0.20
N GLY A 118 3.64 24.50 1.42
CA GLY A 118 3.36 25.66 2.25
C GLY A 118 4.61 26.50 2.42
N THR A 119 4.45 27.83 2.41
CA THR A 119 5.55 28.78 2.58
C THR A 119 5.75 29.12 4.06
N GLU A 120 6.99 29.41 4.45
CA GLU A 120 7.28 29.85 5.83
C GLU A 120 6.92 31.33 6.07
N ASP A 121 7.05 32.17 5.04
CA ASP A 121 6.89 33.62 5.13
C ASP A 121 5.52 34.04 5.70
N ASP A 122 4.45 33.70 4.98
CA ASP A 122 3.08 34.08 5.33
C ASP A 122 2.19 32.88 5.68
N GLY A 123 2.68 31.64 5.53
CA GLY A 123 1.88 30.43 5.69
C GLY A 123 0.92 30.17 4.53
N SER A 124 1.20 30.75 3.35
CA SER A 124 0.54 30.42 2.11
C SER A 124 0.61 28.93 1.79
N HIS A 125 -0.28 28.50 0.91
CA HIS A 125 -0.35 27.14 0.41
C HIS A 125 -0.70 27.16 -1.07
N ILE A 126 -0.01 26.33 -1.85
CA ILE A 126 -0.38 26.06 -3.24
C ILE A 126 -0.16 24.58 -3.54
N GLY A 127 -1.10 24.00 -4.27
CA GLY A 127 -1.01 22.60 -4.66
C GLY A 127 -2.11 22.14 -5.59
N ALA A 128 -1.89 20.96 -6.16
CA ALA A 128 -2.87 20.23 -6.92
C ALA A 128 -3.37 19.05 -6.10
N GLU A 129 -4.67 18.78 -6.13
CA GLU A 129 -5.27 17.65 -5.43
C GLU A 129 -6.40 17.02 -6.24
N ARG A 130 -6.74 15.79 -5.88
CA ARG A 130 -7.90 15.06 -6.38
C ARG A 130 -9.05 15.23 -5.39
N GLY A 131 -10.19 15.69 -5.90
CA GLY A 131 -11.46 15.69 -5.17
C GLY A 131 -11.91 14.28 -4.80
N ASP A 132 -12.98 14.17 -4.02
CA ASP A 132 -13.55 12.87 -3.63
C ASP A 132 -14.15 12.11 -4.82
N ASP A 133 -14.55 12.83 -5.88
CA ASP A 133 -14.99 12.30 -7.16
C ASP A 133 -13.83 11.94 -8.11
N GLY A 134 -12.58 12.16 -7.68
CA GLY A 134 -11.37 11.91 -8.45
C GLY A 134 -10.98 13.03 -9.44
N THR A 135 -11.78 14.08 -9.56
CA THR A 135 -11.49 15.22 -10.44
C THR A 135 -10.31 16.03 -9.92
N LEU A 136 -9.54 16.63 -10.83
CA LEU A 136 -8.41 17.47 -10.47
C LEU A 136 -8.90 18.86 -10.05
N GLN A 137 -8.32 19.37 -8.97
CA GLN A 137 -8.56 20.71 -8.47
C GLN A 137 -7.26 21.36 -7.98
N VAL A 138 -7.20 22.68 -8.06
CA VAL A 138 -6.13 23.48 -7.46
C VAL A 138 -6.59 24.00 -6.12
N LYS A 139 -5.70 23.93 -5.12
CA LYS A 139 -5.91 24.50 -3.80
C LYS A 139 -4.87 25.58 -3.51
N VAL A 140 -5.34 26.81 -3.37
CA VAL A 140 -4.49 27.98 -3.14
C VAL A 140 -4.95 28.75 -1.91
N SER A 141 -3.99 29.28 -1.15
CA SER A 141 -4.22 30.20 -0.04
C SER A 141 -3.00 31.10 0.13
N GLY A 142 -3.22 32.36 0.51
CA GLY A 142 -2.16 33.31 0.80
C GLY A 142 -2.68 34.72 0.99
N GLU A 143 -1.77 35.71 1.02
CA GLU A 143 -2.15 37.12 1.11
C GLU A 143 -3.12 37.54 0.00
N ALA A 144 -2.89 37.10 -1.25
CA ALA A 144 -3.76 37.37 -2.40
C ALA A 144 -5.20 36.84 -2.26
N THR A 145 -5.42 35.85 -1.37
CA THR A 145 -6.76 35.33 -1.06
C THR A 145 -7.28 35.82 0.29
N GLY A 146 -6.57 36.73 0.98
CA GLY A 146 -6.89 37.15 2.34
C GLY A 146 -6.81 35.99 3.35
N HIS A 147 -5.86 35.07 3.15
CA HIS A 147 -5.72 33.82 3.91
C HIS A 147 -6.95 32.91 3.87
N GLU A 148 -7.80 33.06 2.85
CA GLU A 148 -8.82 32.09 2.51
C GLU A 148 -8.18 30.94 1.74
N VAL A 149 -8.50 29.69 2.08
CA VAL A 149 -8.17 28.57 1.20
C VAL A 149 -9.26 28.42 0.16
N ARG A 150 -8.87 28.47 -1.11
CA ARG A 150 -9.75 28.40 -2.28
C ARG A 150 -9.43 27.18 -3.11
N PHE A 151 -10.48 26.50 -3.56
CA PHE A 151 -10.44 25.32 -4.41
C PHE A 151 -11.01 25.69 -5.75
N TYR A 152 -10.29 25.39 -6.82
CA TYR A 152 -10.71 25.70 -8.18
C TYR A 152 -10.72 24.45 -9.05
N ALA A 153 -11.73 24.35 -9.91
CA ALA A 153 -11.79 23.32 -10.94
C ALA A 153 -10.70 23.53 -11.98
N VAL A 154 -10.34 22.45 -12.66
CA VAL A 154 -9.30 22.41 -13.68
C VAL A 154 -9.89 21.85 -14.97
N ASP A 155 -9.62 22.51 -16.10
CA ASP A 155 -10.04 22.03 -17.42
C ASP A 155 -9.11 20.93 -17.97
N GLN A 156 -9.42 20.42 -19.17
CA GLN A 156 -8.62 19.39 -19.83
C GLN A 156 -7.20 19.85 -20.20
N ASN A 157 -6.98 21.16 -20.30
CA ASN A 157 -5.69 21.78 -20.60
C ASN A 157 -4.92 22.16 -19.34
N LEU A 158 -5.37 21.70 -18.16
CA LEU A 158 -4.81 22.03 -16.86
C LEU A 158 -4.86 23.52 -16.48
N ASN A 159 -5.83 24.25 -17.02
CA ASN A 159 -6.06 25.62 -16.60
C ASN A 159 -7.12 25.66 -15.51
N ARG A 160 -6.87 26.51 -14.52
CA ARG A 160 -7.83 26.83 -13.47
C ARG A 160 -9.05 27.54 -14.05
N THR A 161 -10.25 27.09 -13.67
CA THR A 161 -11.52 27.63 -14.13
C THR A 161 -12.34 28.21 -12.98
N THR A 162 -13.36 27.50 -12.52
CA THR A 162 -14.37 27.99 -11.58
C THR A 162 -13.94 27.76 -10.13
N LEU A 163 -14.23 28.74 -9.26
CA LEU A 163 -14.10 28.57 -7.82
C LEU A 163 -15.15 27.57 -7.31
N LEU A 164 -14.70 26.45 -6.77
CA LEU A 164 -15.55 25.38 -6.22
C LEU A 164 -15.92 25.64 -4.76
N LYS A 165 -14.93 26.06 -3.97
CA LYS A 165 -15.06 26.18 -2.52
C LYS A 165 -14.08 27.18 -1.97
N ALA A 166 -14.46 27.85 -0.89
CA ALA A 166 -13.57 28.72 -0.14
C ALA A 166 -13.81 28.57 1.37
N LYS A 167 -12.76 28.75 2.18
CA LYS A 167 -12.86 28.74 3.64
C LYS A 167 -11.81 29.68 4.27
N PRO A 168 -12.20 30.61 5.16
CA PRO A 168 -11.30 31.61 5.71
C PRO A 168 -10.32 31.03 6.74
N ASN A 169 -9.34 31.85 7.13
CA ASN A 169 -8.40 31.62 8.22
C ASN A 169 -7.52 30.36 8.03
N PHE A 170 -7.06 30.13 6.81
CA PHE A 170 -6.09 29.08 6.53
C PHE A 170 -4.66 29.58 6.77
N ASN A 171 -3.85 28.76 7.43
CA ASN A 171 -2.42 28.96 7.56
C ASN A 171 -1.74 27.59 7.54
N ALA A 172 -0.79 27.39 6.61
CA ALA A 172 -0.06 26.14 6.45
C ALA A 172 0.77 25.79 7.70
N ARG A 173 1.37 26.78 8.36
CA ARG A 173 2.33 26.60 9.46
C ARG A 173 1.75 25.95 10.71
N ILE A 174 0.45 26.13 10.94
CA ILE A 174 -0.24 25.53 12.09
C ILE A 174 -0.77 24.12 11.78
N ARG A 175 -0.67 23.66 10.52
CA ARG A 175 -1.17 22.35 10.12
C ARG A 175 -0.25 21.23 10.63
N PRO A 176 -0.79 20.05 10.98
CA PRO A 176 0.02 18.95 11.50
C PRO A 176 1.18 18.56 10.59
N TRP A 177 0.94 18.43 9.29
CA TRP A 177 1.97 18.08 8.30
C TRP A 177 3.16 19.06 8.31
N TYR A 178 2.89 20.36 8.44
CA TYR A 178 3.91 21.39 8.46
C TYR A 178 4.72 21.33 9.76
N ARG A 179 4.03 21.36 10.91
CA ARG A 179 4.69 21.36 12.23
C ARG A 179 5.55 20.12 12.43
N THR A 180 5.05 18.94 12.05
CA THR A 180 5.82 17.70 12.18
C THR A 180 7.06 17.72 11.30
N ALA A 181 6.96 18.26 10.07
CA ALA A 181 8.11 18.41 9.19
C ALA A 181 9.18 19.33 9.76
N VAL A 182 8.78 20.50 10.26
CA VAL A 182 9.68 21.46 10.90
C VAL A 182 10.32 20.87 12.15
N GLN A 183 9.53 20.22 13.01
CA GLN A 183 10.04 19.59 14.23
C GLN A 183 11.06 18.48 13.94
N LYS A 184 10.83 17.67 12.91
CA LYS A 184 11.72 16.56 12.54
C LYS A 184 12.96 17.03 11.76
N GLY A 185 12.87 18.16 11.05
CA GLY A 185 13.96 18.72 10.25
C GLY A 185 14.38 17.86 9.05
N LYS A 186 13.60 16.83 8.69
CA LYS A 186 13.89 15.88 7.60
C LYS A 186 12.61 15.25 7.05
N ALA A 187 12.75 14.52 5.94
CA ALA A 187 11.68 13.70 5.37
C ALA A 187 11.02 12.83 6.44
N ASN A 188 9.69 12.88 6.53
CA ASN A 188 8.94 12.17 7.55
C ASN A 188 7.51 11.86 7.09
N TRP A 189 6.93 10.84 7.72
CA TRP A 189 5.50 10.64 7.72
C TRP A 189 4.87 11.45 8.85
N GLY A 190 3.82 12.19 8.51
CA GLY A 190 2.97 12.85 9.49
C GLY A 190 2.05 11.86 10.21
N GLU A 191 1.27 12.37 11.14
CA GLU A 191 0.16 11.63 11.73
C GLU A 191 -1.08 11.73 10.83
N ILE A 192 -2.02 10.80 10.99
CA ILE A 192 -3.31 10.88 10.32
C ILE A 192 -4.03 12.14 10.81
N TYR A 193 -4.43 13.02 9.90
CA TYR A 193 -5.08 14.27 10.25
C TYR A 193 -6.27 14.58 9.34
N LYS A 194 -7.20 15.38 9.85
CA LYS A 194 -8.37 15.85 9.11
C LYS A 194 -8.01 17.03 8.20
N LEU A 195 -8.40 16.96 6.92
CA LEU A 195 -8.25 18.07 5.98
C LEU A 195 -8.99 19.32 6.49
N PHE A 196 -8.44 20.51 6.20
CA PHE A 196 -8.98 21.76 6.74
C PHE A 196 -10.38 22.09 6.20
N ALA A 197 -10.61 21.81 4.92
CA ALA A 197 -11.84 22.16 4.22
C ALA A 197 -12.71 20.94 3.86
N ALA A 198 -12.35 19.73 4.29
CA ALA A 198 -13.12 18.51 4.00
C ALA A 198 -13.15 17.58 5.23
N PRO A 199 -14.20 16.77 5.41
CA PRO A 199 -14.30 15.81 6.52
C PRO A 199 -13.44 14.55 6.33
N THR A 200 -12.44 14.60 5.45
CA THR A 200 -11.60 13.47 5.06
C THR A 200 -10.31 13.43 5.88
N TYR A 201 -9.90 12.24 6.30
CA TYR A 201 -8.63 12.00 6.95
C TYR A 201 -7.58 11.54 5.95
N VAL A 202 -6.38 12.07 6.06
CA VAL A 202 -5.25 11.74 5.19
C VAL A 202 -4.01 11.45 6.01
N LEU A 203 -3.14 10.63 5.44
CA LEU A 203 -1.75 10.47 5.86
C LEU A 203 -0.89 11.21 4.84
N ASN A 204 0.20 11.83 5.27
CA ASN A 204 1.03 12.62 4.38
C ASN A 204 2.52 12.35 4.59
N ALA A 205 3.27 12.38 3.49
CA ALA A 205 4.72 12.50 3.53
C ALA A 205 5.07 13.99 3.47
N SER A 206 5.99 14.45 4.31
CA SER A 206 6.47 15.85 4.31
C SER A 206 7.98 15.93 4.26
N LEU A 207 8.47 17.03 3.68
CA LEU A 207 9.87 17.39 3.63
C LEU A 207 10.02 18.90 3.90
N PRO A 208 10.68 19.32 5.00
CA PRO A 208 11.04 20.72 5.17
C PRO A 208 12.06 21.13 4.11
N ILE A 209 11.89 22.33 3.56
CA ILE A 209 12.73 22.93 2.53
C ILE A 209 13.53 24.05 3.17
N PHE A 210 14.85 23.97 3.03
CA PHE A 210 15.77 24.97 3.54
C PHE A 210 16.51 25.65 2.39
N ASP A 211 16.81 26.94 2.55
CA ASP A 211 17.73 27.67 1.66
C ASP A 211 19.19 27.27 1.91
N ASP A 212 20.11 27.80 1.09
CA ASP A 212 21.56 27.54 1.22
C ASP A 212 22.15 28.02 2.57
N ARG A 213 21.44 28.93 3.26
CA ARG A 213 21.81 29.45 4.58
C ARG A 213 21.18 28.63 5.72
N LYS A 214 20.48 27.53 5.40
CA LYS A 214 19.75 26.65 6.32
C LYS A 214 18.54 27.30 6.99
N ASN A 215 17.99 28.38 6.43
CA ASN A 215 16.71 28.92 6.88
C ASN A 215 15.57 28.11 6.27
N LEU A 216 14.54 27.83 7.06
CA LEU A 216 13.32 27.20 6.57
C LEU A 216 12.58 28.18 5.66
N ILE A 217 12.29 27.76 4.43
CA ILE A 217 11.54 28.57 3.45
C ILE A 217 10.15 28.00 3.14
N GLY A 218 9.91 26.74 3.51
CA GLY A 218 8.62 26.11 3.37
C GLY A 218 8.68 24.61 3.65
N VAL A 219 7.57 23.93 3.42
CA VAL A 219 7.45 22.48 3.55
C VAL A 219 6.71 21.94 2.33
N ALA A 220 7.33 21.01 1.61
CA ALA A 220 6.66 20.21 0.59
C ALA A 220 5.94 19.05 1.26
N ALA A 221 4.75 18.74 0.78
CA ALA A 221 4.00 17.59 1.24
C ALA A 221 3.18 16.93 0.13
N VAL A 222 2.98 15.63 0.31
CA VAL A 222 2.16 14.80 -0.56
C VAL A 222 1.16 14.05 0.32
N ASP A 223 -0.12 14.25 0.06
CA ASP A 223 -1.18 13.50 0.75
C ASP A 223 -1.44 12.19 0.03
N PHE A 224 -1.62 11.17 0.87
CA PHE A 224 -1.86 9.81 0.47
C PHE A 224 -3.32 9.42 0.67
N SER A 225 -3.91 8.66 -0.28
CA SER A 225 -5.27 8.14 -0.17
C SER A 225 -5.29 6.75 0.48
N LEU A 226 -5.71 6.69 1.76
CA LEU A 226 -5.94 5.42 2.46
C LEU A 226 -6.98 4.52 1.77
N GLU A 227 -7.91 5.13 1.03
CA GLU A 227 -8.91 4.40 0.25
C GLU A 227 -8.27 3.52 -0.82
N ARG A 228 -7.20 3.99 -1.49
CA ARG A 228 -6.50 3.20 -2.52
C ARG A 228 -5.77 1.99 -1.93
N ILE A 229 -5.15 2.11 -0.75
CA ILE A 229 -4.59 0.94 -0.04
C ILE A 229 -5.73 -0.01 0.31
N SER A 230 -6.82 0.50 0.87
CA SER A 230 -7.96 -0.33 1.24
C SER A 230 -8.54 -1.10 0.02
N LYS A 231 -8.70 -0.44 -1.12
CA LYS A 231 -9.14 -1.07 -2.38
C LYS A 231 -8.17 -2.14 -2.87
N PHE A 232 -6.86 -1.87 -2.84
CA PHE A 232 -5.86 -2.85 -3.20
C PHE A 232 -5.87 -4.06 -2.26
N LEU A 233 -5.84 -3.85 -0.95
CA LEU A 233 -5.89 -4.93 0.03
C LEU A 233 -7.16 -5.77 -0.12
N LYS A 234 -8.30 -5.16 -0.43
CA LYS A 234 -9.57 -5.87 -0.75
C LYS A 234 -9.53 -6.64 -2.07
N SER A 235 -8.69 -6.23 -3.02
CA SER A 235 -8.53 -6.93 -4.30
C SER A 235 -7.67 -8.19 -4.20
N LEU A 236 -6.93 -8.35 -3.09
CA LEU A 236 -6.17 -9.55 -2.83
C LEU A 236 -7.14 -10.68 -2.43
N ASN A 237 -7.21 -11.71 -3.26
CA ASN A 237 -7.94 -12.94 -2.93
C ASN A 237 -7.15 -13.75 -1.90
N ILE A 238 -7.24 -13.32 -0.63
CA ILE A 238 -6.73 -14.09 0.50
C ILE A 238 -7.77 -15.17 0.82
N GLY A 239 -7.35 -16.42 0.99
CA GLY A 239 -8.24 -17.53 1.35
C GLY A 239 -9.07 -17.23 2.61
N ARG A 240 -10.14 -18.01 2.83
CA ARG A 240 -11.18 -17.75 3.87
C ARG A 240 -10.68 -17.44 5.30
N SER A 241 -9.43 -17.75 5.64
CA SER A 241 -8.88 -17.53 6.99
C SER A 241 -8.11 -16.21 7.18
N GLY A 242 -7.70 -15.50 6.12
CA GLY A 242 -7.02 -14.20 6.27
C GLY A 242 -5.70 -14.23 7.06
N GLU A 243 -5.16 -15.41 7.38
CA GLU A 243 -3.92 -15.55 8.15
C GLU A 243 -2.72 -15.63 7.21
N THR A 244 -1.82 -14.68 7.39
CA THR A 244 -0.42 -14.68 6.93
C THR A 244 0.44 -15.60 7.78
#